data_AF-A0A7V9FVS1-F1
#
_entry.id   AF-A0A7V9FVS1-F1
#
_cell.length_a   1.000
_cell.length_b   1.000
_cell.length_c   1.000
_cell.angle_alpha   90.00
_cell.angle_beta   90.00
_cell.angle_gamma   90.00
#
_symmetry.space_group_name_H-M   'P 1'
#
loop_
_entity.id
_entity.type
_entity.pdbx_description
1 polymer ?
#
loop_
_entity_poly.entity_id
_entity_poly.type
_entity_poly.pdbx_seq_one_letter_code
_entity_poly.pdbx_strand_id
1 'polypeptide(L)' 'MASIFSKVRHFMNSPQGRRLVDQGRRYASDPQNREKLRGLLSRRRKP' A
#
# COMPACT_ATOMS: atom_id res chain seq x y z
N MET A 1 26.69 3.94 -12.90
CA MET A 1 25.54 3.02 -13.03
C MET A 1 24.47 3.41 -12.04
N ALA A 2 23.26 3.77 -12.51
CA ALA A 2 22.15 4.05 -11.59
C ALA A 2 21.69 2.73 -10.95
N SER A 3 21.90 2.60 -9.64
CA SER A 3 21.40 1.46 -8.86
C SER A 3 19.88 1.40 -8.94
N ILE A 4 19.30 0.19 -8.92
CA ILE A 4 17.84 -0.01 -8.91
C ILE A 4 17.19 0.78 -7.77
N PHE A 5 17.88 0.91 -6.63
CA PHE A 5 17.46 1.76 -5.51
C PHE A 5 17.25 3.23 -5.90
N SER A 6 18.15 3.79 -6.71
CA SER A 6 18.05 5.19 -7.16
C SER A 6 16.85 5.39 -8.08
N LYS A 7 16.54 4.40 -8.95
CA LYS A 7 15.35 4.44 -9.81
C LYS A 7 14.05 4.34 -9.01
N VAL A 8 14.00 3.45 -8.01
CA VAL A 8 12.84 3.34 -7.11
C VAL A 8 12.64 4.64 -6.33
N ARG A 9 13.71 5.21 -5.78
CA ARG A 9 13.65 6.49 -5.06
C ARG A 9 13.19 7.63 -5.96
N HIS A 10 13.69 7.69 -7.19
CA HIS A 10 13.28 8.69 -8.17
C HIS A 10 11.81 8.50 -8.58
N PHE A 11 11.37 7.25 -8.77
CA PHE A 11 9.98 6.92 -9.04
C PHE A 11 9.05 7.31 -7.89
N MET A 12 9.41 7.01 -6.64
CA MET A 12 8.64 7.45 -5.47
C MET A 12 8.52 8.97 -5.35
N ASN A 13 9.56 9.70 -5.75
CA ASN A 13 9.55 11.16 -5.78
C ASN A 13 8.78 11.76 -6.95
N SER A 14 8.45 10.97 -7.97
CA SER A 14 7.66 11.41 -9.12
C SER A 14 6.18 11.65 -8.75
N PRO A 15 5.43 12.45 -9.52
CA PRO A 15 3.99 12.65 -9.30
C PRO A 15 3.19 11.34 -9.32
N GLN A 16 3.61 10.37 -10.13
CA GLN A 16 2.96 9.05 -10.24
C GLN A 16 3.24 8.20 -8.99
N GLY A 17 4.48 8.17 -8.52
CA GLY A 17 4.85 7.46 -7.29
C GLY A 17 4.19 8.06 -6.04
N ARG A 18 4.13 9.39 -5.94
CA ARG A 18 3.39 10.07 -4.84
C ARG A 18 1.92 9.68 -4.81
N ARG A 19 1.24 9.64 -5.97
CA ARG A 19 -0.16 9.19 -6.04
C ARG A 19 -0.34 7.74 -5.55
N LEU A 20 0.57 6.84 -5.92
CA LEU A 20 0.55 5.45 -5.45
C LEU A 20 0.76 5.37 -3.94
N VAL A 21 1.72 6.12 -3.40
CA VAL A 21 1.97 6.19 -1.96
C VAL A 21 0.79 6.79 -1.21
N ASP A 22 0.18 7.85 -1.72
CA ASP A 22 -0.99 8.50 -1.10
C ASP A 22 -2.22 7.59 -1.13
N GLN A 23 -2.45 6.87 -2.24
CA GLN A 23 -3.50 5.86 -2.31
C GLN A 23 -3.23 4.76 -1.28
N GLY A 24 -2.03 4.18 -1.27
CA GLY A 24 -1.64 3.16 -0.30
C GLY A 24 -1.78 3.64 1.15
N ARG A 25 -1.42 4.91 1.42
CA ARG A 25 -1.58 5.53 2.74
C ARG A 25 -3.04 5.65 3.11
N ARG A 26 -3.92 6.12 2.20
CA ARG A 26 -5.37 6.16 2.41
C ARG A 26 -5.95 4.79 2.70
N TYR A 27 -5.60 3.78 1.89
CA TYR A 27 -6.03 2.40 2.11
C TYR A 27 -5.57 1.85 3.45
N ALA A 28 -4.35 2.17 3.89
CA ALA A 28 -3.81 1.74 5.18
C ALA A 28 -4.38 2.52 6.38
N SER A 29 -4.70 3.80 6.19
CA SER A 29 -5.27 4.66 7.23
C SER A 29 -6.77 4.47 7.42
N ASP A 30 -7.45 3.77 6.50
CA ASP A 30 -8.88 3.55 6.58
C ASP A 30 -9.21 2.42 7.59
N PRO A 31 -9.81 2.75 8.75
CA PRO A 31 -10.19 1.76 9.76
C PRO A 31 -11.28 0.80 9.24
N GLN A 32 -12.11 1.24 8.29
CA GLN A 32 -13.19 0.44 7.74
C GLN A 32 -12.64 -0.70 6.87
N ASN A 33 -11.56 -0.44 6.13
CA ASN A 33 -10.84 -1.48 5.40
C ASN A 33 -10.16 -2.48 6.34
N ARG A 34 -9.66 -2.05 7.50
CA ARG A 34 -9.11 -2.95 8.52
C ARG A 34 -10.16 -3.92 9.07
N GLU A 35 -11.36 -3.45 9.38
CA GLU A 35 -12.46 -4.31 9.84
C GLU A 35 -12.90 -5.29 8.75
N LYS A 36 -13.02 -4.83 7.51
CA LYS A 36 -13.38 -5.67 6.37
C LYS A 36 -12.33 -6.76 6.13
N LEU A 37 -11.04 -6.39 6.17
CA LEU A 37 -9.92 -7.34 6.07
C LEU A 37 -9.91 -8.33 7.24
N ARG A 38 -10.17 -7.87 8.47
CA ARG A 38 -10.33 -8.76 9.64
C ARG A 38 -11.47 -9.75 9.43
N GLY A 39 -12.64 -9.30 8.98
CA GLY A 39 -13.78 -10.17 8.71
C GLY A 39 -13.50 -11.22 7.64
N LEU A 40 -12.81 -10.84 6.56
CA LEU A 40 -12.41 -11.75 5.49
C LEU A 40 -11.35 -12.76 5.94
N LEU A 41 -10.34 -12.30 6.70
CA LEU A 41 -9.31 -13.17 7.29
C LEU A 41 -9.93 -14.15 8.29
N SER A 42 -10.83 -13.69 9.16
CA SER A 42 -11.56 -14.54 10.12
C SER A 42 -12.43 -15.59 9.42
N ARG A 43 -13.06 -15.24 8.29
CA ARG A 43 -13.84 -16.19 7.49
C ARG A 43 -12.96 -17.25 6.82
N ARG A 44 -11.73 -16.90 6.43
CA ARG A 44 -10.75 -17.82 5.86
C ARG A 44 -9.98 -18.64 6.91
N ARG A 45 -10.07 -18.25 8.19
CA ARG A 45 -9.43 -18.92 9.33
C ARG A 45 -10.34 -19.93 10.03
N LYS A 46 -11.58 -20.11 9.57
CA LYS A 46 -12.40 -21.25 10.00
C LYS A 46 -11.80 -22.52 9.35
N PRO A 47 -11.46 -23.55 10.14
CA PRO A 47 -11.00 -24.83 9.62
C PRO A 47 -12.06 -25.50 8.76
#